data_AF-A0A932UWW6-F1
#
_entry.id   AF-A0A932UWW6-F1
#
_cell.length_a   1.000
_cell.length_b   1.000
_cell.length_c   1.000
_cell.angle_alpha   90.00
_cell.angle_beta   90.00
_cell.angle_gamma   90.00
#
_symmetry.space_group_name_H-M   'P 1'
#
loop_
_entity.id
_entity.type
_entity.pdbx_description
1 polymer ?
#
loop_
_entity_poly.entity_id
_entity_poly.type
_entity_poly.pdbx_seq_one_letter_code
_entity_poly.pdbx_strand_id
1 'polypeptide(L)'
;MSQHIARAIVSLLLAEVIGGCRTLTAEEIREPTPAVAAHYAAGEIIVKLKPHAGASLNAALHAGHQPPQHTGLAWFDTLARRYGVTKIERVFPHQPALEAIKQKYPQRARRAPPSAKAVNLQYIYKLTFRQDVDIEHAAADYAHHSDVEYAQPNYLAEIQPAQAGSTP
;
A
#
# COMPACT_ATOMS: atom_id res chain seq x y z
N MET A 1 37.97 -30.34 31.30
CA MET A 1 36.87 -31.15 30.72
C MET A 1 36.25 -30.30 29.62
N SER A 2 36.91 -30.05 28.48
CA SER A 2 37.16 -30.91 27.30
C SER A 2 35.94 -31.70 26.81
N GLN A 3 35.39 -31.26 25.66
CA GLN A 3 34.81 -32.01 24.51
C GLN A 3 33.73 -31.11 23.85
N HIS A 4 34.03 -30.32 22.81
CA HIS A 4 34.15 -30.69 21.38
C HIS A 4 32.99 -31.57 20.85
N ILE A 5 32.01 -30.95 20.19
CA ILE A 5 31.08 -31.58 19.23
C ILE A 5 30.98 -30.59 18.05
N ALA A 6 31.82 -30.67 17.01
CA ALA A 6 31.76 -31.60 15.87
C ALA A 6 30.41 -31.48 15.11
N ARG A 7 30.33 -30.58 14.12
CA ARG A 7 30.39 -30.88 12.67
C ARG A 7 29.27 -31.81 12.16
N ALA A 8 28.33 -31.25 11.40
CA ALA A 8 27.70 -31.93 10.27
C ALA A 8 27.32 -30.88 9.21
N ILE A 9 28.25 -30.66 8.28
CA ILE A 9 28.01 -30.00 7.00
C ILE A 9 27.37 -31.08 6.12
N VAL A 10 26.11 -30.92 5.74
CA VAL A 10 25.49 -31.73 4.68
C VAL A 10 25.19 -30.79 3.53
N SER A 11 26.16 -30.73 2.62
CA SER A 11 26.00 -30.26 1.27
C SER A 11 25.03 -31.19 0.54
N LEU A 12 23.89 -30.68 0.09
CA LEU A 12 23.09 -31.33 -0.95
C LEU A 12 22.95 -30.35 -2.12
N LEU A 13 23.90 -30.47 -3.04
CA LEU A 13 23.82 -29.98 -4.40
C LEU A 13 22.82 -30.87 -5.15
N LEU A 14 21.68 -30.31 -5.54
CA LEU A 14 20.86 -30.86 -6.60
C LEU A 14 20.89 -29.88 -7.77
N ALA A 15 21.71 -30.24 -8.76
CA ALA A 15 21.68 -29.67 -10.09
C ALA A 15 20.60 -30.40 -10.88
N GLU A 16 19.53 -29.70 -11.24
CA GLU A 16 18.64 -30.13 -12.32
C GLU A 16 18.87 -29.23 -13.53
N VAL A 17 19.65 -29.76 -14.46
CA VAL A 17 19.70 -29.32 -15.86
C VAL A 17 18.62 -30.13 -16.57
N ILE A 18 17.47 -29.52 -16.82
CA ILE A 18 16.50 -30.03 -17.80
C ILE A 18 16.24 -28.91 -18.79
N GLY A 19 16.80 -29.10 -19.98
CA GLY A 19 16.57 -28.28 -21.16
C GLY A 19 15.12 -28.35 -21.59
N GLY A 20 14.39 -27.25 -21.36
CA GLY A 20 13.10 -26.99 -21.98
C GLY A 20 13.29 -26.13 -23.22
N CYS A 21 13.12 -26.74 -24.39
CA CYS A 21 12.96 -26.04 -25.66
C CYS A 21 11.76 -25.10 -25.56
N ARG A 22 12.00 -23.81 -25.29
CA ARG A 22 10.96 -22.79 -25.28
C ARG A 22 10.59 -22.48 -26.72
N THR A 23 9.42 -22.96 -27.13
CA THR A 23 8.67 -22.46 -28.27
C THR A 23 8.57 -20.93 -28.14
N LEU A 24 9.23 -20.21 -29.05
CA LEU A 24 9.10 -18.77 -29.20
C LEU A 24 7.67 -18.50 -29.69
N THR A 25 6.75 -18.28 -28.74
CA THR A 25 5.43 -17.72 -29.03
C THR A 25 5.63 -16.36 -29.66
N ALA A 26 5.01 -16.16 -30.82
CA ALA A 26 4.95 -14.91 -31.56
C ALA A 26 4.82 -13.73 -30.58
N GLU A 27 5.87 -12.92 -30.55
CA GLU A 27 5.94 -11.67 -29.83
C GLU A 27 4.89 -10.75 -30.45
N GLU A 28 3.69 -10.77 -29.86
CA GLU A 28 2.62 -9.83 -30.13
C GLU A 28 3.22 -8.45 -29.91
N ILE A 29 3.58 -7.77 -31.01
CA ILE A 29 4.05 -6.39 -31.04
C ILE A 29 2.88 -5.54 -30.53
N ARG A 30 2.71 -5.50 -29.22
CA ARG A 30 1.85 -4.53 -28.55
C ARG A 30 2.55 -3.21 -28.73
N GLU A 31 1.97 -2.34 -29.55
CA GLU A 31 2.39 -0.95 -29.60
C GLU A 31 2.51 -0.45 -28.16
N PRO A 32 3.64 0.19 -27.79
CA PRO A 32 3.84 0.69 -26.44
C PRO A 32 2.69 1.63 -26.16
N THR A 33 1.78 1.20 -25.28
CA THR A 33 0.71 2.06 -24.81
C THR A 33 1.41 3.26 -24.19
N PRO A 34 1.19 4.49 -24.71
CA PRO A 34 1.88 5.66 -24.20
C PRO A 34 1.65 5.70 -22.69
N ALA A 35 2.74 5.69 -21.93
CA ALA A 35 2.67 5.78 -20.48
C ALA A 35 1.97 7.09 -20.14
N VAL A 36 0.69 7.00 -19.77
CA VAL A 36 -0.02 8.14 -19.20
C VAL A 36 0.73 8.47 -17.94
N ALA A 37 1.43 9.60 -17.92
CA ALA A 37 2.14 10.07 -16.75
C ALA A 37 1.11 10.16 -15.61
N ALA A 38 1.21 9.25 -14.65
CA ALA A 38 0.23 9.18 -13.58
C ALA A 38 0.39 10.42 -12.70
N HIS A 39 -0.62 11.29 -12.68
CA HIS A 39 -0.59 12.47 -11.82
C HIS A 39 -0.93 12.09 -10.38
N TYR A 40 -0.01 12.40 -9.46
CA TYR A 40 -0.22 12.26 -8.01
C TYR A 40 0.00 13.60 -7.30
N ALA A 41 -0.61 13.75 -6.12
CA ALA A 41 -0.42 14.91 -5.28
C ALA A 41 1.04 14.99 -4.81
N ALA A 42 1.69 16.12 -5.09
CA ALA A 42 3.06 16.36 -4.66
C ALA A 42 3.15 16.30 -3.12
N GLY A 43 4.16 15.60 -2.61
CA GLY A 43 4.37 15.53 -1.17
C GLY A 43 3.42 14.60 -0.41
N GLU A 44 2.69 13.69 -1.08
CA GLU A 44 1.71 12.82 -0.40
C GLU A 44 1.81 11.34 -0.81
N ILE A 45 1.78 10.45 0.20
CA ILE A 45 1.56 9.01 -0.01
C ILE A 45 0.36 8.52 0.81
N ILE A 46 -0.24 7.43 0.33
CA ILE A 46 -1.24 6.65 1.06
C ILE A 46 -0.59 5.34 1.52
N VAL A 47 -0.67 5.06 2.82
CA VAL A 47 -0.16 3.83 3.43
C VAL A 47 -1.30 3.12 4.13
N LYS A 48 -1.47 1.83 3.86
CA LYS A 48 -2.32 0.93 4.64
C LYS A 48 -1.47 0.03 5.50
N LEU A 49 -1.71 0.08 6.81
CA LEU A 49 -1.02 -0.76 7.78
C LEU A 49 -1.81 -2.02 8.09
N LYS A 50 -1.08 -3.09 8.42
CA LYS A 50 -1.68 -4.30 9.00
C LYS A 50 -2.30 -3.98 10.38
N PRO A 51 -3.30 -4.75 10.85
CA PRO A 51 -4.07 -4.39 12.04
C PRO A 51 -3.27 -4.08 13.30
N HIS A 52 -2.20 -4.83 13.58
CA HIS A 52 -1.35 -4.61 14.76
C HIS A 52 -0.66 -3.24 14.73
N ALA A 53 0.02 -2.91 13.63
CA ALA A 53 0.70 -1.62 13.46
C ALA A 53 -0.32 -0.47 13.34
N GLY A 54 -1.39 -0.69 12.59
CA GLY A 54 -2.48 0.27 12.45
C GLY A 54 -3.13 0.64 13.78
N ALA A 55 -3.40 -0.34 14.65
CA ALA A 55 -3.95 -0.08 15.99
C ALA A 55 -3.00 0.77 16.84
N SER A 56 -1.70 0.47 16.79
CA SER A 56 -0.67 1.21 17.52
C SER A 56 -0.59 2.67 17.05
N LEU A 57 -0.47 2.91 15.74
CA LEU A 57 -0.45 4.26 15.17
C LEU A 57 -1.77 5.00 15.46
N ASN A 58 -2.92 4.33 15.33
CA ASN A 58 -4.22 4.95 15.65
C ASN A 58 -4.31 5.39 17.11
N ALA A 59 -3.82 4.58 18.06
CA ALA A 59 -3.81 4.93 19.47
C ALA A 59 -2.91 6.14 19.73
N ALA A 60 -1.73 6.20 19.12
CA ALA A 60 -0.83 7.34 19.24
C ALA A 60 -1.47 8.65 18.73
N LEU A 61 -2.13 8.61 17.58
CA LEU A 61 -2.83 9.78 17.04
C LEU A 61 -4.01 10.22 17.92
N HIS A 62 -4.75 9.28 18.52
CA HIS A 62 -5.83 9.61 19.47
C HIS A 62 -5.31 10.22 20.78
N ALA A 63 -4.11 9.85 21.21
CA ALA A 63 -3.44 10.46 22.36
C ALA A 63 -2.88 11.87 22.05
N GLY A 64 -3.05 12.36 20.81
CA GLY A 64 -2.59 13.68 20.39
C GLY A 64 -1.11 13.72 20.00
N HIS A 65 -0.43 12.57 19.88
CA HIS A 65 0.93 12.55 19.36
C HIS A 65 0.93 12.97 17.89
N GLN A 66 1.81 13.91 17.56
CA GLN A 66 2.00 14.41 16.20
C GLN A 66 3.29 13.81 15.61
N PRO A 67 3.32 13.51 14.31
CA PRO A 67 4.55 13.15 13.62
C PRO A 67 5.65 14.21 13.79
N PRO A 68 6.93 13.81 13.66
CA PRO A 68 7.38 12.46 13.33
C PRO A 68 7.73 11.61 14.58
N GLN A 69 7.22 11.93 15.77
CA GLN A 69 7.70 11.29 17.01
C GLN A 69 6.57 10.57 17.76
N HIS A 70 6.89 9.38 18.27
CA HIS A 70 6.06 8.59 19.18
C HIS A 70 4.80 7.98 18.56
N THR A 71 4.90 7.42 17.35
CA THR A 71 3.78 6.63 16.78
C THR A 71 3.60 5.26 17.46
N GLY A 72 4.53 4.87 18.33
CA GLY A 72 4.61 3.53 18.91
C GLY A 72 5.24 2.50 17.98
N LEU A 73 5.70 2.92 16.80
CA LEU A 73 6.32 2.07 15.78
C LEU A 73 7.70 2.64 15.42
N ALA A 74 8.77 2.09 16.00
CA ALA A 74 10.12 2.63 15.84
C ALA A 74 10.58 2.69 14.37
N TRP A 75 10.21 1.71 13.55
CA TRP A 75 10.51 1.69 12.12
C TRP A 75 9.79 2.83 11.38
N PHE A 76 8.54 3.09 11.74
CA PHE A 76 7.71 4.13 11.15
C PHE A 76 8.26 5.51 11.53
N ASP A 77 8.59 5.72 12.81
CA ASP A 77 9.22 6.96 13.30
C ASP A 77 10.59 7.21 12.63
N THR A 78 11.30 6.15 12.27
CA THR A 78 12.58 6.25 11.54
C THR A 78 12.37 6.70 10.09
N LEU A 79 11.45 6.09 9.36
CA LEU A 79 11.12 6.50 7.99
C LEU A 79 10.47 7.90 7.97
N ALA A 80 9.59 8.19 8.92
CA ALA A 80 8.93 9.49 9.04
C ALA A 80 9.94 10.63 9.24
N ARG A 81 10.96 10.41 10.07
CA ARG A 81 12.08 11.37 10.22
C ARG A 81 12.95 11.45 8.98
N ARG A 82 13.34 10.30 8.39
CA ARG A 82 14.17 10.25 7.18
C ARG A 82 13.56 11.07 6.03
N TYR A 83 12.26 10.90 5.80
CA TYR A 83 11.55 11.56 4.71
C TYR A 83 10.92 12.90 5.12
N GLY A 84 11.10 13.37 6.36
CA GLY A 84 10.55 14.65 6.80
C GLY A 84 9.03 14.72 6.73
N VAL A 85 8.34 13.68 7.22
CA VAL A 85 6.87 13.68 7.35
C VAL A 85 6.44 14.83 8.26
N THR A 86 5.55 15.68 7.75
CA THR A 86 4.99 16.84 8.45
C THR A 86 3.59 16.59 9.00
N LYS A 87 2.86 15.63 8.41
CA LYS A 87 1.48 15.32 8.81
C LYS A 87 1.15 13.85 8.58
N ILE A 88 0.37 13.28 9.49
CA ILE A 88 -0.23 11.94 9.37
C ILE A 88 -1.72 12.08 9.64
N GLU A 89 -2.55 11.63 8.72
CA GLU A 89 -4.01 11.69 8.85
C GLU A 89 -4.65 10.38 8.47
N ARG A 90 -5.78 10.04 9.10
CA ARG A 90 -6.60 8.92 8.65
C ARG A 90 -7.37 9.34 7.41
N VAL A 91 -7.29 8.51 6.36
CA VAL A 91 -8.10 8.73 5.13
C VAL A 91 -9.59 8.52 5.43
N PHE A 92 -9.90 7.53 6.29
CA PHE A 92 -11.26 7.21 6.73
C PHE A 92 -11.36 7.32 8.25
N PRO A 93 -11.59 8.53 8.81
CA PRO A 93 -11.71 8.73 10.26
C PRO A 93 -12.93 8.02 10.83
N HIS A 94 -14.03 8.00 10.06
CA HIS A 94 -15.26 7.30 10.40
C HIS A 94 -15.49 6.18 9.40
N GLN A 95 -15.59 4.95 9.89
CA GLN A 95 -16.10 3.86 9.07
C GLN A 95 -17.61 3.78 9.27
N PRO A 96 -18.41 3.98 8.20
CA PRO A 96 -19.81 3.66 8.29
C PRO A 96 -19.94 2.17 8.62
N ALA A 97 -20.78 1.85 9.60
CA ALA A 97 -21.12 0.46 9.88
C ALA A 97 -21.62 -0.20 8.58
N LEU A 98 -21.22 -1.44 8.31
CA LEU A 98 -21.66 -2.16 7.11
C LEU A 98 -23.19 -2.15 6.96
N GLU A 99 -23.90 -2.24 8.09
CA GLU A 99 -25.35 -2.16 8.14
C GLU A 99 -25.89 -0.79 7.68
N ALA A 100 -25.22 0.31 8.01
CA ALA A 100 -25.61 1.64 7.51
C ALA A 100 -25.45 1.75 5.98
N ILE A 101 -24.41 1.12 5.41
CA ILE A 101 -24.23 1.08 3.95
C ILE A 101 -25.34 0.23 3.31
N LYS A 102 -25.66 -0.94 3.87
CA LYS A 102 -26.72 -1.82 3.36
C LYS A 102 -28.08 -1.13 3.41
N GLN A 103 -28.39 -0.42 4.48
CA GLN A 103 -29.62 0.37 4.63
C GLN A 103 -29.69 1.51 3.60
N LYS A 104 -28.56 2.19 3.35
CA LYS A 104 -28.50 3.28 2.35
C LYS A 104 -28.61 2.77 0.91
N TYR A 105 -28.12 1.56 0.62
CA TYR A 105 -28.08 0.98 -0.72
C TYR A 105 -28.64 -0.46 -0.77
N PRO A 106 -29.93 -0.66 -0.48
CA PRO A 106 -30.52 -2.00 -0.35
C PRO A 106 -30.47 -2.79 -1.66
N GLN A 107 -30.58 -2.10 -2.80
CA GLN A 107 -30.48 -2.72 -4.12
C GLN A 107 -29.10 -3.34 -4.38
N ARG A 108 -28.02 -2.72 -3.87
CA ARG A 108 -26.65 -3.25 -3.99
C ARG A 108 -26.44 -4.42 -3.03
N ALA A 109 -26.96 -4.32 -1.80
CA ALA A 109 -26.87 -5.37 -0.80
C ALA A 109 -27.52 -6.69 -1.29
N ARG A 110 -28.66 -6.62 -2.00
CA ARG A 110 -29.34 -7.79 -2.58
C ARG A 110 -28.55 -8.51 -3.68
N ARG A 111 -27.65 -7.80 -4.37
CA ARG A 111 -26.83 -8.36 -5.46
C ARG A 111 -25.50 -8.94 -4.97
N ALA A 112 -25.08 -8.60 -3.75
CA ALA A 112 -23.84 -9.10 -3.19
C ALA A 112 -24.00 -10.58 -2.82
N PRO A 113 -23.04 -11.45 -3.17
CA PRO A 113 -23.07 -12.83 -2.72
C PRO A 113 -23.04 -12.90 -1.18
N PRO A 114 -23.63 -13.93 -0.55
CA PRO A 114 -23.68 -14.05 0.91
C PRO A 114 -22.31 -14.01 1.60
N SER A 115 -21.25 -14.39 0.89
CA SER A 115 -19.86 -14.38 1.36
C SER A 115 -19.11 -13.06 1.14
N ALA A 116 -19.75 -12.04 0.55
CA ALA A 116 -19.12 -10.76 0.29
C ALA A 116 -18.74 -10.05 1.60
N LYS A 117 -17.43 -9.91 1.83
CA LYS A 117 -16.91 -9.11 2.96
C LYS A 117 -16.79 -7.66 2.52
N ALA A 118 -17.11 -6.75 3.43
CA ALA A 118 -16.81 -5.34 3.23
C ALA A 118 -15.30 -5.15 3.07
N VAL A 119 -14.91 -4.24 2.18
CA VAL A 119 -13.50 -3.83 2.06
C VAL A 119 -13.09 -3.22 3.39
N ASN A 120 -12.02 -3.75 3.98
CA ASN A 120 -11.48 -3.18 5.21
C ASN A 120 -10.72 -1.88 4.89
N LEU A 121 -11.36 -0.75 5.18
CA LEU A 121 -10.79 0.60 5.02
C LEU A 121 -10.07 1.09 6.29
N GLN A 122 -9.80 0.21 7.26
CA GLN A 122 -9.15 0.60 8.51
C GLN A 122 -7.66 0.80 8.27
N TYR A 123 -7.05 1.65 9.10
CA TYR A 123 -5.61 1.85 9.14
C TYR A 123 -5.00 2.30 7.80
N ILE A 124 -5.79 3.04 7.02
CA ILE A 124 -5.33 3.75 5.84
C ILE A 124 -5.02 5.19 6.24
N TYR A 125 -3.77 5.58 6.06
CA TYR A 125 -3.23 6.88 6.44
C TYR A 125 -2.70 7.62 5.23
N LYS A 126 -2.90 8.93 5.23
CA LYS A 126 -2.21 9.86 4.36
C LYS A 126 -1.02 10.45 5.10
N LEU A 127 0.14 10.39 4.48
CA LEU A 127 1.37 11.00 4.95
C LEU A 127 1.68 12.19 4.06
N THR A 128 1.89 13.35 4.68
CA THR A 128 2.35 14.56 3.99
C THR A 128 3.82 14.79 4.31
N PHE A 129 4.62 15.06 3.29
CA PHE A 129 6.06 15.29 3.36
C PHE A 129 6.40 16.76 3.07
N ARG A 130 7.69 17.09 3.13
CA ARG A 130 8.21 18.33 2.55
C ARG A 130 8.20 18.26 1.01
N GLN A 131 8.20 19.40 0.34
CA GLN A 131 7.99 19.53 -1.12
C GLN A 131 9.13 18.95 -1.97
N ASP A 132 10.26 18.60 -1.37
CA ASP A 132 11.51 18.15 -2.02
C ASP A 132 11.74 16.63 -1.95
N VAL A 133 10.75 15.87 -1.47
CA VAL A 133 10.87 14.42 -1.27
C VAL A 133 10.52 13.65 -2.53
N ASP A 134 11.37 12.69 -2.88
CA ASP A 134 11.06 11.64 -3.87
C ASP A 134 9.96 10.72 -3.32
N ILE A 135 8.73 10.97 -3.77
CA ILE A 135 7.52 10.30 -3.29
C ILE A 135 7.46 8.84 -3.71
N GLU A 136 7.98 8.50 -4.88
CA GLU A 136 7.98 7.11 -5.35
C GLU A 136 8.96 6.28 -4.53
N HIS A 137 10.16 6.82 -4.29
CA HIS A 137 11.15 6.18 -3.44
C HIS A 137 10.65 6.05 -1.99
N ALA A 138 10.05 7.10 -1.43
CA ALA A 138 9.45 7.04 -0.09
C ALA A 138 8.35 5.97 -0.02
N ALA A 139 7.43 5.94 -0.97
CA ALA A 139 6.36 4.93 -1.02
C ALA A 139 6.94 3.50 -1.09
N ALA A 140 7.97 3.28 -1.90
CA ALA A 140 8.65 2.00 -1.99
C ALA A 140 9.27 1.60 -0.64
N ASP A 141 9.98 2.50 0.03
CA ASP A 141 10.59 2.22 1.35
C ASP A 141 9.54 1.83 2.40
N TYR A 142 8.40 2.53 2.46
CA TYR A 142 7.30 2.13 3.35
C TYR A 142 6.74 0.75 2.95
N ALA A 143 6.54 0.48 1.65
CA ALA A 143 5.97 -0.78 1.17
C ALA A 143 6.82 -2.02 1.50
N HIS A 144 8.14 -1.87 1.66
CA HIS A 144 9.04 -2.98 2.00
C HIS A 144 8.89 -3.47 3.45
N HIS A 145 8.28 -2.70 4.35
CA HIS A 145 8.17 -3.10 5.75
C HIS A 145 7.08 -4.16 5.99
N SER A 146 7.36 -5.16 6.82
CA SER A 146 6.46 -6.30 7.05
C SER A 146 5.12 -5.95 7.68
N ASP A 147 5.00 -4.78 8.30
CA ASP A 147 3.76 -4.26 8.91
C ASP A 147 2.87 -3.46 7.95
N VAL A 148 3.32 -3.24 6.71
CA VAL A 148 2.60 -2.50 5.69
C VAL A 148 1.86 -3.49 4.78
N GLU A 149 0.60 -3.19 4.47
CA GLU A 149 -0.20 -3.94 3.48
C GLU A 149 0.03 -3.37 2.08
N TYR A 150 0.05 -2.04 1.95
CA TYR A 150 0.52 -1.34 0.76
C TYR A 150 0.93 0.10 1.10
N ALA A 151 1.78 0.68 0.25
CA ALA A 151 2.11 2.10 0.24
C ALA A 151 2.24 2.57 -1.21
N GLN A 152 1.66 3.71 -1.54
CA GLN A 152 1.67 4.25 -2.91
C GLN A 152 1.56 5.79 -2.90
N PRO A 153 2.02 6.47 -3.97
CA PRO A 153 1.73 7.89 -4.18
C PRO A 153 0.22 8.19 -4.11
N ASN A 154 -0.16 9.39 -3.67
CA ASN A 154 -1.55 9.81 -3.64
C ASN A 154 -2.03 10.24 -5.04
N TYR A 155 -2.41 9.27 -5.89
CA TYR A 155 -2.89 9.55 -7.26
C TYR A 155 -4.16 10.41 -7.29
N LEU A 156 -4.14 11.43 -8.15
CA LEU A 156 -5.28 12.30 -8.40
C LEU A 156 -6.11 11.73 -9.54
N ALA A 157 -7.41 11.58 -9.33
CA ALA A 157 -8.32 11.19 -10.39
C ALA A 157 -8.55 12.38 -11.34
N GLU A 158 -8.09 12.27 -12.58
CA GLU A 158 -8.51 13.18 -13.62
C GLU A 158 -9.95 12.85 -14.04
N ILE A 159 -10.86 13.79 -13.81
CA ILE A 159 -12.19 13.71 -14.40
C ILE A 159 -12.03 14.12 -15.86
N GLN A 160 -12.06 13.15 -16.77
CA GLN A 160 -12.12 13.46 -18.18
C GLN A 160 -13.42 14.26 -18.43
N PRO A 161 -13.34 15.50 -18.94
CA PRO A 161 -14.54 16.27 -19.22
C PRO A 161 -15.39 15.47 -20.19
N ALA A 162 -16.69 15.36 -19.89
CA ALA A 162 -17.63 14.72 -20.80
C ALA A 162 -17.46 15.37 -22.17
N GLN A 163 -17.05 14.57 -23.16
CA GLN A 163 -16.96 15.02 -24.55
C GLN A 163 -18.33 15.58 -24.90
N ALA A 164 -18.44 16.91 -24.97
CA ALA A 164 -19.69 17.57 -25.31
C ALA A 164 -20.05 17.06 -26.71
N GLY A 165 -21.10 16.23 -26.77
CA GLY A 165 -21.52 15.58 -27.99
C GLY A 165 -21.58 16.62 -29.09
N SER A 166 -20.74 16.43 -30.11
CA SER A 166 -20.88 17.14 -31.38
C SER A 166 -22.20 16.65 -31.96
N THR A 167 -23.27 17.39 -31.67
CA THR A 167 -24.57 17.17 -32.30
C THR A 167 -24.37 17.41 -33.79
N PRO A 168 -24.67 16.43 -34.67
CA PRO A 168 -24.57 16.60 -36.12
C PRO A 168 -25.55 17.64 -36.66
#